data_AF-A0A9W9HET3-F1
#
_entry.id   AF-A0A9W9HET3-F1
#
_cell.length_a   1.000
_cell.length_b   1.000
_cell.length_c   1.000
_cell.angle_alpha   90.00
_cell.angle_beta   90.00
_cell.angle_gamma   90.00
#
_symmetry.space_group_name_H-M   'P 1'
#
loop_
_entity.id
_entity.type
_entity.pdbx_description
1 polymer ?
#
loop_
_entity_poly.entity_id
_entity_poly.type
_entity_poly.pdbx_seq_one_letter_code
_entity_poly.pdbx_strand_id
1 'polypeptide(L)'
;METFNHINLRIRKVKNEDLLKAIRGEKIPRALADKHTRQCVIRGIRYHYGFGTELRGLLPEFNRALNARCIMSNEIPDMNPDCPEDFPYCIWHPETASEATYRELARRYPNMKYLVGRACAVAGYTDLFLELDLLPECHIAEEARESGHLQIYDAIMKSAVKYNAMNDYTLEIFAPVPGNLNGDTCIRAWLDI
;
A
#
# COMPACT_ATOMS: atom_id res chain seq x y z
N MET A 1 -10.62 29.22 -15.44
CA MET A 1 -11.16 27.94 -15.95
C MET A 1 -10.42 27.63 -17.24
N GLU A 2 -9.17 27.21 -17.07
CA GLU A 2 -8.12 26.91 -18.06
C GLU A 2 -7.25 25.87 -17.32
N THR A 3 -6.81 24.72 -17.80
CA THR A 3 -6.75 24.06 -19.11
C THR A 3 -6.58 22.56 -18.81
N PHE A 4 -7.67 21.78 -18.82
CA PHE A 4 -7.62 20.31 -18.70
C PHE A 4 -7.79 19.64 -20.07
N ASN A 5 -7.00 20.05 -21.07
CA ASN A 5 -7.18 19.57 -22.45
C ASN A 5 -5.94 18.94 -23.10
N HIS A 6 -5.04 18.35 -22.29
CA HIS A 6 -3.82 17.70 -22.83
C HIS A 6 -3.53 16.28 -22.31
N ILE A 7 -4.40 15.67 -21.51
CA ILE A 7 -4.25 14.25 -21.15
C ILE A 7 -4.79 13.42 -22.31
N ASN A 8 -3.91 13.14 -23.27
CA ASN A 8 -4.25 12.46 -24.50
C ASN A 8 -4.27 10.95 -24.25
N LEU A 9 -5.46 10.35 -24.14
CA LEU A 9 -5.66 8.90 -24.08
C LEU A 9 -5.35 8.18 -25.42
N ARG A 10 -4.69 8.86 -26.37
CA ARG A 10 -4.27 8.24 -27.63
C ARG A 10 -2.99 7.44 -27.43
N ILE A 11 -2.98 6.21 -27.94
CA ILE A 11 -1.81 5.35 -28.03
C ILE A 11 -0.76 6.07 -28.90
N ARG A 12 0.21 6.72 -28.25
CA ARG A 12 1.45 7.22 -28.86
C ARG A 12 2.58 6.39 -28.29
N LYS A 13 3.50 5.95 -29.15
CA LYS A 13 4.69 5.20 -28.73
C LYS A 13 5.46 6.05 -27.70
N VAL A 14 5.49 5.59 -26.45
CA VAL A 14 6.25 6.25 -25.38
C VAL A 14 7.71 5.87 -25.54
N LYS A 15 8.61 6.84 -25.39
CA LYS A 15 10.05 6.57 -25.36
C LYS A 15 10.40 5.91 -24.04
N ASN A 16 11.26 4.87 -24.05
CA ASN A 16 11.72 4.22 -22.82
C ASN A 16 12.31 5.22 -21.80
N GLU A 17 12.96 6.28 -22.27
CA GLU A 17 13.45 7.37 -21.42
C GLU A 17 12.34 8.06 -20.62
N ASP A 18 11.17 8.28 -21.20
CA ASP A 18 10.03 8.90 -20.51
C ASP A 18 9.45 7.96 -19.44
N LEU A 19 9.47 6.64 -19.68
CA LEU A 19 9.05 5.65 -18.69
C LEU A 19 10.02 5.59 -17.50
N LEU A 20 11.33 5.67 -17.76
CA LEU A 20 12.34 5.73 -16.70
C LEU A 20 12.20 7.00 -15.86
N LYS A 21 11.96 8.16 -16.49
CA LYS A 21 11.68 9.41 -15.78
C LYS A 21 10.39 9.33 -14.95
N ALA A 22 9.38 8.59 -15.42
CA ALA A 22 8.16 8.36 -14.64
C ALA A 22 8.42 7.51 -13.39
N ILE A 23 9.21 6.44 -13.52
CA ILE A 23 9.59 5.58 -12.39
C ILE A 23 10.35 6.39 -11.32
N ARG A 24 11.17 7.35 -11.74
CA ARG A 24 11.96 8.23 -10.85
C ARG A 24 11.20 9.45 -10.32
N GLY A 25 9.90 9.55 -10.61
CA GLY A 25 9.10 10.71 -10.20
C GLY A 25 9.54 12.04 -10.83
N GLU A 26 10.20 12.01 -12.00
CA GLU A 26 10.74 13.19 -12.68
C GLU A 26 9.79 13.73 -13.76
N LYS A 27 8.96 12.85 -14.36
CA LYS A 27 8.10 13.23 -15.49
C LYS A 27 6.89 12.33 -15.63
N ILE A 28 5.72 12.92 -15.85
CA ILE A 28 4.50 12.18 -16.24
C ILE A 28 4.47 12.00 -17.77
N PRO A 29 4.46 10.77 -18.30
CA PRO A 29 4.34 10.51 -19.73
C PRO A 29 2.94 10.85 -20.25
N ARG A 30 2.84 11.23 -21.52
CA ARG A 30 1.54 11.63 -22.12
C ARG A 30 0.59 10.46 -22.39
N ALA A 31 1.09 9.24 -22.60
CA ALA A 31 0.28 8.10 -23.05
C ALA A 31 -0.30 7.27 -21.88
N LEU A 32 -1.07 7.91 -21.00
CA LEU A 32 -1.66 7.25 -19.83
C LEU A 32 -2.77 6.22 -20.17
N ALA A 33 -3.17 6.11 -21.44
CA ALA A 33 -4.05 5.02 -21.88
C ALA A 33 -3.38 3.64 -21.84
N ASP A 34 -2.05 3.59 -21.94
CA ASP A 34 -1.28 2.36 -21.87
C ASP A 34 -1.06 1.92 -20.41
N LYS A 35 -1.39 0.65 -20.10
CA LYS A 35 -1.31 0.10 -18.74
C LYS A 35 0.12 0.11 -18.20
N HIS A 36 1.10 -0.22 -19.04
CA HIS A 36 2.50 -0.26 -18.62
C HIS A 36 3.00 1.15 -18.25
N THR A 37 2.64 2.15 -19.05
CA THR A 37 2.93 3.57 -18.76
C THR A 37 2.33 4.00 -17.43
N ARG A 38 1.08 3.61 -17.12
CA ARG A 38 0.47 3.92 -15.82
C ARG A 38 1.19 3.25 -14.65
N GLN A 39 1.63 2.00 -14.81
CA GLN A 39 2.42 1.30 -13.79
C GLN A 39 3.75 2.02 -13.48
N CYS A 40 4.44 2.54 -14.51
CA CYS A 40 5.65 3.37 -14.30
C CYS A 40 5.35 4.62 -13.48
N VAL A 41 4.24 5.31 -13.77
CA VAL A 41 3.79 6.49 -13.02
C VAL A 41 3.39 6.14 -11.59
N ILE A 42 2.64 5.05 -11.39
CA ILE A 42 2.24 4.56 -10.05
C ILE A 42 3.47 4.26 -9.20
N ARG A 43 4.51 3.62 -9.76
CA ARG A 43 5.79 3.42 -9.06
C ARG A 43 6.41 4.77 -8.67
N GLY A 44 6.47 5.71 -9.59
CA GLY A 44 6.95 7.07 -9.31
C GLY A 44 6.19 7.73 -8.15
N ILE A 45 4.86 7.67 -8.16
CA ILE A 45 4.01 8.23 -7.10
C ILE A 45 4.35 7.60 -5.76
N ARG A 46 4.49 6.26 -5.69
CA ARG A 46 4.77 5.56 -4.43
C ARG A 46 6.15 5.92 -3.84
N TYR A 47 7.15 6.14 -4.69
CA TYR A 47 8.53 6.38 -4.26
C TYR A 47 8.87 7.86 -4.06
N HIS A 48 8.11 8.78 -4.64
CA HIS A 48 8.44 10.21 -4.63
C HIS A 48 7.24 11.04 -4.14
N TYR A 49 7.28 11.43 -2.86
CA TYR A 49 6.24 12.28 -2.27
C TYR A 49 6.09 13.60 -3.05
N GLY A 50 4.85 13.98 -3.35
CA GLY A 50 4.50 15.15 -4.16
C GLY A 50 4.45 14.93 -5.67
N PHE A 51 5.03 13.84 -6.20
CA PHE A 51 4.94 13.52 -7.62
C PHE A 51 3.55 13.00 -8.01
N GLY A 52 3.04 13.43 -9.16
CA GLY A 52 1.78 12.93 -9.72
C GLY A 52 0.51 13.43 -9.04
N THR A 53 0.61 14.44 -8.18
CA THR A 53 -0.54 15.05 -7.48
C THR A 53 -1.57 15.62 -8.46
N GLU A 54 -1.14 16.08 -9.63
CA GLU A 54 -1.99 16.54 -10.72
C GLU A 54 -2.84 15.43 -11.37
N LEU A 55 -2.57 14.15 -11.05
CA LEU A 55 -3.33 13.00 -11.55
C LEU A 55 -4.49 12.60 -10.63
N ARG A 56 -4.67 13.30 -9.50
CA ARG A 56 -5.81 13.10 -8.59
C ARG A 56 -7.14 13.25 -9.35
N GLY A 57 -8.03 12.27 -9.17
CA GLY A 57 -9.34 12.23 -9.82
C GLY A 57 -9.32 11.73 -11.26
N LEU A 58 -8.16 11.47 -11.86
CA LEU A 58 -8.06 11.02 -13.25
C LEU A 58 -8.41 9.53 -13.41
N LEU A 59 -7.80 8.67 -12.60
CA LEU A 59 -8.03 7.23 -12.59
C LEU A 59 -7.97 6.68 -11.16
N PRO A 60 -8.77 5.65 -10.83
CA PRO A 60 -8.79 5.08 -9.47
C PRO A 60 -7.41 4.57 -9.01
N GLU A 61 -6.63 3.95 -9.90
CA GLU A 61 -5.29 3.45 -9.60
C GLU A 61 -4.28 4.56 -9.23
N PHE A 62 -4.43 5.77 -9.78
CA PHE A 62 -3.62 6.93 -9.37
C PHE A 62 -4.07 7.48 -8.02
N ASN A 63 -5.39 7.53 -7.78
CA ASN A 63 -5.89 7.92 -6.47
C ASN A 63 -5.37 6.98 -5.37
N ARG A 64 -5.44 5.68 -5.61
CA ARG A 64 -4.92 4.67 -4.68
C ARG A 64 -3.42 4.84 -4.42
N ALA A 65 -2.62 5.04 -5.46
CA ALA A 65 -1.18 5.24 -5.33
C ALA A 65 -0.83 6.50 -4.53
N LEU A 66 -1.53 7.60 -4.81
CA LEU A 66 -1.40 8.87 -4.08
C LEU A 66 -1.83 8.73 -2.62
N ASN A 67 -2.93 8.03 -2.34
CA ASN A 67 -3.39 7.78 -0.96
C ASN A 67 -2.35 6.96 -0.18
N ALA A 68 -1.79 5.91 -0.80
CA ALA A 68 -0.71 5.13 -0.19
C ALA A 68 0.49 6.03 0.15
N ARG A 69 0.90 6.88 -0.81
CA ARG A 69 2.04 7.78 -0.64
C ARG A 69 1.82 8.83 0.44
N CYS A 70 0.63 9.40 0.54
CA CYS A 70 0.26 10.31 1.64
C CYS A 70 0.41 9.61 2.99
N ILE A 71 -0.16 8.41 3.15
CA ILE A 71 -0.08 7.65 4.41
C ILE A 71 1.38 7.41 4.80
N MET A 72 2.21 6.92 3.87
CA MET A 72 3.65 6.70 4.08
C MET A 72 4.42 8.00 4.41
N SER A 73 3.88 9.16 4.04
CA SER A 73 4.39 10.49 4.40
C SER A 73 3.77 11.08 5.67
N ASN A 74 3.09 10.28 6.51
CA ASN A 74 2.39 10.73 7.72
C ASN A 74 1.15 11.60 7.49
N GLU A 75 0.54 11.52 6.31
CA GLU A 75 -0.69 12.24 5.98
C GLU A 75 -1.83 11.25 5.72
N ILE A 76 -2.92 11.37 6.46
CA ILE A 76 -4.10 10.53 6.24
C ILE A 76 -5.03 11.24 5.26
N PRO A 77 -5.14 10.77 4.01
CA PRO A 77 -6.06 11.35 3.04
C PRO A 77 -7.50 11.08 3.44
N ASP A 78 -8.41 11.93 2.96
CA ASP A 78 -9.84 11.66 3.05
C ASP A 78 -10.23 10.59 2.00
N MET A 79 -10.36 9.35 2.45
CA MET A 79 -10.73 8.20 1.63
C MET A 79 -12.23 7.93 1.75
N ASN A 80 -12.91 7.74 0.63
CA ASN A 80 -14.35 7.47 0.62
C ASN A 80 -14.61 5.99 0.99
N PRO A 81 -15.30 5.68 2.12
CA PRO A 81 -15.66 4.32 2.50
C PRO A 81 -16.51 3.56 1.47
N ASP A 82 -17.28 4.30 0.65
CA ASP A 82 -18.12 3.72 -0.42
C ASP A 82 -17.34 3.46 -1.72
N CYS A 83 -16.05 3.82 -1.76
CA CYS A 83 -15.15 3.60 -2.89
C CYS A 83 -13.98 2.69 -2.48
N PRO A 84 -14.10 1.36 -2.61
CA PRO A 84 -13.01 0.43 -2.29
C PRO A 84 -11.69 0.76 -3.00
N GLU A 85 -11.79 1.37 -4.18
CA GLU A 85 -10.66 1.78 -5.02
C GLU A 85 -9.77 2.84 -4.36
N ASP A 86 -10.31 3.61 -3.40
CA ASP A 86 -9.58 4.66 -2.67
C ASP A 86 -8.61 4.07 -1.64
N PHE A 87 -8.86 2.85 -1.16
CA PHE A 87 -8.07 2.24 -0.09
C PHE A 87 -6.81 1.56 -0.66
N PRO A 88 -5.61 2.03 -0.29
CA PRO A 88 -4.38 1.39 -0.70
C PRO A 88 -4.12 0.10 0.08
N TYR A 89 -3.69 -0.95 -0.63
CA TYR A 89 -3.32 -2.23 -0.03
C TYR A 89 -1.97 -2.16 0.70
N CYS A 90 -0.91 -1.75 -0.02
CA CYS A 90 0.42 -1.61 0.57
C CYS A 90 0.67 -0.17 1.02
N ILE A 91 0.73 0.05 2.33
CA ILE A 91 0.92 1.36 2.99
C ILE A 91 2.24 1.49 3.75
N TRP A 92 3.16 0.53 3.59
CA TRP A 92 4.40 0.41 4.36
C TRP A 92 5.68 0.37 3.52
N HIS A 93 5.57 0.50 2.19
CA HIS A 93 6.70 0.39 1.26
C HIS A 93 6.64 1.48 0.16
N PRO A 94 7.72 2.27 -0.05
CA PRO A 94 9.12 1.99 0.33
C PRO A 94 9.51 2.34 1.77
N GLU A 95 8.68 3.10 2.46
CA GLU A 95 8.92 3.53 3.83
C GLU A 95 7.63 3.44 4.65
N THR A 96 7.78 3.18 5.94
CA THR A 96 6.66 3.11 6.87
C THR A 96 6.30 4.49 7.39
N ALA A 97 5.01 4.76 7.56
CA ALA A 97 4.55 5.89 8.35
C ALA A 97 4.93 5.72 9.84
N SER A 98 4.81 6.79 10.61
CA SER A 98 4.96 6.75 12.07
C SER A 98 3.86 5.92 12.72
N GLU A 99 4.17 5.39 13.91
CA GLU A 99 3.20 4.66 14.73
C GLU A 99 1.95 5.50 15.05
N ALA A 100 2.12 6.81 15.30
CA ALA A 100 1.00 7.73 15.55
C ALA A 100 0.06 7.85 14.33
N THR A 101 0.63 7.94 13.12
CA THR A 101 -0.16 7.97 11.87
C THR A 101 -0.94 6.68 11.71
N TYR A 102 -0.31 5.53 11.91
CA TYR A 102 -0.98 4.24 11.78
C TYR A 102 -2.08 4.02 12.82
N ARG A 103 -1.87 4.47 14.06
CA ARG A 103 -2.88 4.46 15.11
C ARG A 103 -4.11 5.30 14.71
N GLU A 104 -3.88 6.51 14.21
CA GLU A 104 -4.97 7.38 13.73
C GLU A 104 -5.65 6.81 12.47
N LEU A 105 -4.89 6.19 11.56
CA LEU A 105 -5.42 5.54 10.36
C LEU A 105 -6.37 4.40 10.74
N ALA A 106 -5.96 3.52 11.66
CA ALA A 106 -6.78 2.43 12.18
C ALA A 106 -8.04 2.93 12.90
N ARG A 107 -7.95 4.09 13.57
CA ARG A 107 -9.09 4.74 14.23
C ARG A 107 -10.10 5.31 13.23
N ARG A 108 -9.63 5.97 12.16
CA ARG A 108 -10.50 6.58 11.13
C ARG A 108 -11.07 5.56 10.15
N TYR A 109 -10.28 4.55 9.78
CA TYR A 109 -10.64 3.55 8.78
C TYR A 109 -10.44 2.14 9.34
N PRO A 110 -11.41 1.63 10.15
CA PRO A 110 -11.30 0.32 10.79
C PRO A 110 -11.13 -0.86 9.81
N ASN A 111 -11.60 -0.71 8.56
CA ASN A 111 -11.42 -1.69 7.49
C ASN A 111 -9.93 -1.88 7.10
N MET A 112 -9.05 -0.94 7.44
CA MET A 112 -7.61 -1.02 7.15
C MET A 112 -6.79 -1.65 8.28
N LYS A 113 -7.39 -2.03 9.41
CA LYS A 113 -6.63 -2.50 10.59
C LYS A 113 -5.66 -3.64 10.29
N TYR A 114 -6.01 -4.59 9.40
CA TYR A 114 -5.09 -5.66 9.01
C TYR A 114 -3.87 -5.16 8.23
N LEU A 115 -4.04 -4.19 7.34
CA LEU A 115 -2.93 -3.54 6.63
C LEU A 115 -2.07 -2.71 7.59
N VAL A 116 -2.69 -2.05 8.57
CA VAL A 116 -1.97 -1.37 9.66
C VAL A 116 -1.17 -2.38 10.49
N GLY A 117 -1.75 -3.54 10.81
CA GLY A 117 -1.07 -4.61 11.52
C GLY A 117 0.15 -5.13 10.75
N ARG A 118 0.03 -5.30 9.43
CA ARG A 118 1.18 -5.66 8.58
C ARG A 118 2.22 -4.55 8.52
N ALA A 119 1.81 -3.29 8.48
CA ALA A 119 2.75 -2.18 8.58
C ALA A 119 3.48 -2.15 9.94
N CYS A 120 2.83 -2.54 11.04
CA CYS A 120 3.46 -2.70 12.35
C CYS A 120 4.48 -3.84 12.33
N ALA A 121 4.17 -4.96 11.66
CA ALA A 121 5.10 -6.06 11.47
C ALA A 121 6.36 -5.65 10.69
N VAL A 122 6.24 -4.74 9.73
CA VAL A 122 7.40 -4.17 9.00
C VAL A 122 8.19 -3.17 9.84
N ALA A 123 7.52 -2.35 10.65
CA ALA A 123 8.13 -1.24 11.38
C ALA A 123 8.59 -1.58 12.82
N GLY A 124 8.16 -2.73 13.35
CA GLY A 124 8.42 -3.15 14.73
C GLY A 124 7.53 -2.49 15.78
N TYR A 125 6.39 -1.91 15.39
CA TYR A 125 5.45 -1.23 16.29
C TYR A 125 4.59 -2.23 17.08
N THR A 126 5.23 -2.90 18.04
CA THR A 126 4.61 -3.99 18.82
C THR A 126 3.43 -3.48 19.67
N ASP A 127 3.57 -2.32 20.30
CA ASP A 127 2.52 -1.75 21.15
C ASP A 127 1.25 -1.48 20.34
N LEU A 128 1.38 -0.76 19.22
CA LEU A 128 0.26 -0.55 18.29
C LEU A 128 -0.31 -1.86 17.76
N PHE A 129 0.52 -2.84 17.38
CA PHE A 129 0.02 -4.14 16.91
C PHE A 129 -0.92 -4.80 17.93
N LEU A 130 -0.54 -4.77 19.23
CA LEU A 130 -1.36 -5.31 20.30
C LEU A 130 -2.65 -4.50 20.53
N GLU A 131 -2.62 -3.17 20.36
CA GLU A 131 -3.80 -2.31 20.46
C GLU A 131 -4.86 -2.59 19.37
N LEU A 132 -4.45 -3.07 18.19
CA LEU A 132 -5.37 -3.30 17.07
C LEU A 132 -6.39 -4.42 17.32
N ASP A 133 -6.07 -5.33 18.25
CA ASP A 133 -6.87 -6.51 18.62
C ASP A 133 -7.25 -7.36 17.40
N LEU A 134 -6.26 -7.70 16.59
CA LEU A 134 -6.43 -8.52 15.39
C LEU A 134 -6.48 -10.01 15.74
N LEU A 135 -7.25 -10.77 14.96
CA LEU A 135 -7.08 -12.22 14.95
C LEU A 135 -5.64 -12.58 14.53
N PRO A 136 -5.04 -13.68 15.06
CA PRO A 136 -3.66 -14.08 14.78
C PRO A 136 -3.44 -14.35 13.29
N GLU A 137 -2.92 -13.37 12.54
CA GLU A 137 -2.93 -13.35 11.08
C GLU A 137 -1.59 -13.80 10.46
N CYS A 138 -1.65 -14.67 9.45
CA CYS A 138 -0.49 -15.33 8.86
C CYS A 138 0.47 -14.38 8.13
N HIS A 139 -0.03 -13.47 7.28
CA HIS A 139 0.82 -12.51 6.56
C HIS A 139 1.54 -11.58 7.51
N ILE A 140 0.89 -11.12 8.59
CA ILE A 140 1.52 -10.30 9.62
C ILE A 140 2.62 -11.09 10.33
N ALA A 141 2.39 -12.37 10.67
CA ALA A 141 3.41 -13.21 11.28
C ALA A 141 4.62 -13.42 10.37
N GLU A 142 4.39 -13.79 9.12
CA GLU A 142 5.46 -14.01 8.14
C GLU A 142 6.25 -12.71 7.91
N GLU A 143 5.56 -11.58 7.71
CA GLU A 143 6.19 -10.26 7.56
C GLU A 143 7.03 -9.88 8.80
N ALA A 144 6.51 -10.11 10.01
CA ALA A 144 7.22 -9.80 11.25
C ALA A 144 8.48 -10.66 11.42
N ARG A 145 8.40 -11.94 11.05
CA ARG A 145 9.55 -12.86 11.10
C ARG A 145 10.65 -12.39 10.16
N GLU A 146 10.31 -12.10 8.91
CA GLU A 146 11.27 -11.68 7.89
C GLU A 146 11.84 -10.28 8.16
N SER A 147 11.07 -9.40 8.81
CA SER A 147 11.54 -8.08 9.24
C SER A 147 12.33 -8.12 10.56
N GLY A 148 12.47 -9.28 11.21
CA GLY A 148 13.20 -9.44 12.48
C GLY A 148 12.45 -8.95 13.72
N HIS A 149 11.15 -8.66 13.61
CA HIS A 149 10.31 -8.14 14.69
C HIS A 149 9.59 -9.27 15.44
N LEU A 150 10.39 -10.11 16.11
CA LEU A 150 9.95 -11.39 16.68
C LEU A 150 8.87 -11.26 17.76
N GLN A 151 8.73 -10.12 18.45
CA GLN A 151 7.68 -9.95 19.47
C GLN A 151 6.27 -10.06 18.86
N ILE A 152 6.06 -9.48 17.67
CA ILE A 152 4.78 -9.56 16.94
C ILE A 152 4.57 -10.99 16.43
N TYR A 153 5.61 -11.59 15.85
CA TYR A 153 5.58 -12.98 15.40
C TYR A 153 5.20 -13.93 16.55
N ASP A 154 5.89 -13.85 17.68
CA ASP A 154 5.67 -14.69 18.85
C ASP A 154 4.26 -14.48 19.44
N ALA A 155 3.75 -13.24 19.43
CA ALA A 155 2.39 -12.94 19.87
C ALA A 155 1.34 -13.69 19.02
N ILE A 156 1.51 -13.71 17.70
CA ILE A 156 0.63 -14.45 16.78
C ILE A 156 0.81 -15.96 16.95
N MET A 157 2.06 -16.43 17.04
CA MET A 157 2.38 -17.86 17.07
C MET A 157 1.95 -18.57 18.34
N LYS A 158 1.78 -17.85 19.46
CA LYS A 158 1.20 -18.37 20.72
C LYS A 158 -0.23 -18.87 20.56
N SER A 159 -0.99 -18.36 19.58
CA SER A 159 -2.34 -18.83 19.33
C SER A 159 -2.34 -20.23 18.69
N ALA A 160 -3.25 -21.09 19.12
CA ALA A 160 -3.44 -22.41 18.52
C ALA A 160 -3.98 -22.32 17.07
N VAL A 161 -4.80 -21.32 16.78
CA VAL A 161 -5.43 -21.11 15.47
C VAL A 161 -4.92 -19.81 14.86
N LYS A 162 -4.55 -19.86 13.58
CA LYS A 162 -4.16 -18.71 12.78
C LYS A 162 -5.20 -18.44 11.70
N TYR A 163 -5.17 -17.24 11.16
CA TYR A 163 -6.14 -16.75 10.19
C TYR A 163 -5.45 -16.12 8.99
N ASN A 164 -6.12 -16.17 7.85
CA ASN A 164 -5.79 -15.37 6.68
C ASN A 164 -6.88 -14.31 6.52
N ALA A 165 -6.48 -13.06 6.33
CA ALA A 165 -7.39 -11.95 6.05
C ALA A 165 -6.98 -11.13 4.82
N MET A 166 -5.91 -11.54 4.14
CA MET A 166 -5.23 -10.79 3.08
C MET A 166 -4.93 -11.69 1.87
N ASN A 167 -4.90 -11.10 0.68
CA ASN A 167 -4.43 -11.75 -0.55
C ASN A 167 -3.53 -10.78 -1.32
N ASP A 168 -2.22 -11.06 -1.32
CA ASP A 168 -1.21 -10.20 -1.93
C ASP A 168 -1.26 -10.16 -3.46
N TYR A 169 -1.88 -11.16 -4.09
CA TYR A 169 -1.98 -11.26 -5.54
C TYR A 169 -3.20 -10.52 -6.10
N THR A 170 -4.30 -10.49 -5.34
CA THR A 170 -5.51 -9.73 -5.70
C THR A 170 -5.60 -8.36 -5.03
N LEU A 171 -4.72 -8.09 -4.04
CA LEU A 171 -4.68 -6.85 -3.26
C LEU A 171 -5.96 -6.61 -2.45
N GLU A 172 -6.49 -7.68 -1.86
CA GLU A 172 -7.78 -7.68 -1.15
C GLU A 172 -7.62 -7.97 0.35
N ILE A 173 -8.48 -7.34 1.14
CA ILE A 173 -8.75 -7.72 2.53
C ILE A 173 -10.11 -8.39 2.56
N PHE A 174 -10.22 -9.51 3.26
CA PHE A 174 -11.46 -10.25 3.42
C PHE A 174 -11.70 -10.63 4.88
N ALA A 175 -12.90 -11.12 5.17
CA ALA A 175 -13.26 -11.59 6.50
C ALA A 175 -12.29 -12.72 6.91
N PRO A 176 -11.63 -12.64 8.08
CA PRO A 176 -10.62 -13.63 8.47
C PRO A 176 -11.14 -15.06 8.44
N VAL A 177 -10.42 -15.95 7.76
CA VAL A 177 -10.72 -17.39 7.71
C VAL A 177 -9.57 -18.18 8.32
N PRO A 178 -9.83 -19.35 8.97
CA PRO A 178 -8.76 -20.19 9.48
C PRO A 178 -7.73 -20.52 8.39
N GLY A 179 -6.45 -20.39 8.75
CA GLY A 179 -5.33 -20.54 7.83
C GLY A 179 -4.06 -20.96 8.56
N ASN A 180 -3.03 -21.28 7.79
CA ASN A 180 -1.70 -21.60 8.30
C ASN A 180 -0.66 -20.74 7.58
N LEU A 181 0.50 -20.56 8.21
CA LEU A 181 1.68 -20.04 7.54
C LEU A 181 2.05 -21.02 6.41
N ASN A 182 2.16 -20.52 5.19
CA ASN A 182 2.48 -21.29 3.99
C ASN A 182 3.71 -20.76 3.26
N GLY A 183 4.28 -19.62 3.69
CA GLY A 183 5.43 -18.99 3.05
C GLY A 183 5.09 -18.28 1.73
N ASP A 184 3.82 -18.05 1.43
CA ASP A 184 3.36 -17.38 0.20
C ASP A 184 3.16 -15.86 0.40
N THR A 185 3.39 -15.32 1.61
CA THR A 185 3.30 -13.88 1.86
C THR A 185 4.32 -13.13 1.00
N CYS A 186 3.87 -12.12 0.25
CA CYS A 186 4.75 -11.21 -0.49
C CYS A 186 5.38 -10.20 0.46
N ILE A 187 6.36 -10.67 1.24
CA ILE A 187 7.06 -9.87 2.25
C ILE A 187 7.72 -8.63 1.65
N ARG A 188 7.95 -7.61 2.48
CA ARG A 188 8.56 -6.33 2.09
C ARG A 188 9.84 -6.52 1.26
N ALA A 189 10.70 -7.46 1.64
CA ALA A 189 11.98 -7.70 0.96
C ALA A 189 11.81 -8.09 -0.53
N TRP A 190 10.65 -8.64 -0.93
CA TRP A 190 10.36 -8.97 -2.33
C TRP A 190 9.90 -7.75 -3.14
N LEU A 191 9.57 -6.64 -2.48
CA LEU A 191 9.12 -5.40 -3.11
C LEU A 191 10.27 -4.47 -3.53
N ASP A 192 11.48 -4.76 -3.06
CA ASP A 192 12.70 -4.10 -3.50
C ASP A 192 13.09 -4.61 -4.89
N ILE A 193 13.07 -3.70 -5.88
CA ILE A 193 13.45 -3.93 -7.29
C ILE A 193 14.47 -2.88 -7.70
#